data_AF-A0A6B3G8B4-F1
#
_entry.id   AF-A0A6B3G8B4-F1
#
_cell.length_a   1.000
_cell.length_b   1.000
_cell.length_c   1.000
_cell.angle_alpha   90.00
_cell.angle_beta   90.00
_cell.angle_gamma   90.00
#
_symmetry.space_group_name_H-M   'P 1'
#
loop_
_entity.id
_entity.type
_entity.pdbx_description
1 polymer ?
#
loop_
_entity_poly.entity_id
_entity_poly.type
_entity_poly.pdbx_seq_one_letter_code
_entity_poly.pdbx_strand_id
1 'polypeptide(L)'
;SKAEIAKLKSEAGVNADALVVKRTPGKFSKLIAGGEAITTGGARCSLGFNVQDGSGTKFALTAGHCTNIGSSWSIGTTTGSSFPGDDYGIIRHSDPGAADGRVSL
;
A
#
# COMPACT_ATOMS: atom_id res chain seq x y z
N SER A 1 16.16 16.53 8.31
CA SER A 1 17.40 17.18 7.83
C SER A 1 18.20 17.73 9.00
N LYS A 2 19.45 18.20 8.81
CA LYS A 2 20.22 18.82 9.92
C LYS A 2 19.52 20.09 10.42
N ALA A 3 18.98 20.90 9.50
CA ALA A 3 18.23 22.12 9.82
C ALA A 3 16.94 21.84 10.60
N GLU A 4 16.18 20.81 10.22
CA GLU A 4 14.95 20.44 10.96
C GLU A 4 15.25 19.95 12.38
N ILE A 5 16.35 19.20 12.57
CA ILE A 5 16.77 18.79 13.92
C ILE A 5 17.23 20.00 14.74
N ALA A 6 17.94 20.95 14.13
CA ALA A 6 18.33 22.18 14.80
C ALA A 6 17.10 23.00 15.24
N LYS A 7 16.07 23.06 14.39
CA LYS A 7 14.79 23.69 14.73
C LYS A 7 14.11 23.00 15.90
N LEU A 8 14.00 21.67 15.89
CA LEU A 8 13.44 20.89 17.00
C LEU A 8 14.18 21.14 18.33
N LYS A 9 15.52 21.19 18.29
CA LYS A 9 16.33 21.50 19.49
C LYS A 9 16.11 22.93 19.99
N SER A 10 16.00 23.89 19.09
CA SER A 10 15.70 25.28 19.44
C SER A 10 14.33 25.42 20.10
N GLU A 11 13.31 24.74 19.58
CA GLU A 11 11.94 24.78 20.11
C GLU A 11 11.81 24.09 21.47
N ALA A 12 12.66 23.10 21.76
CA ALA A 12 12.68 22.42 23.06
C ALA A 12 13.28 23.24 24.21
N GLY A 13 13.98 24.35 23.92
CA GLY A 13 14.50 25.28 24.93
C GLY A 13 15.37 24.59 26.00
N VAL A 14 15.02 24.79 27.28
CA VAL A 14 15.74 24.21 28.43
C VAL A 14 15.78 22.68 28.43
N ASN A 15 14.89 22.02 27.67
CA ASN A 15 14.83 20.56 27.57
C ASN A 15 15.62 20.02 26.36
N ALA A 16 16.36 20.85 25.62
CA ALA A 16 17.05 20.42 24.40
C ALA A 16 18.04 19.26 24.65
N ASP A 17 18.68 19.22 25.82
CA ASP A 17 19.64 18.17 26.19
C ASP A 17 18.97 16.82 26.52
N ALA A 18 17.67 16.82 26.78
CA ALA A 18 16.89 15.58 26.97
C ALA A 18 16.49 14.91 25.63
N LEU A 19 16.68 15.59 24.49
CA LEU A 19 16.31 15.06 23.17
C LEU A 19 17.33 14.05 22.64
N VAL A 20 16.88 12.80 22.43
CA VAL A 20 17.64 11.79 21.68
C VAL A 20 17.03 11.61 20.29
N VAL A 21 17.74 12.06 19.25
CA VAL A 21 17.30 11.90 17.85
C VAL A 21 18.09 10.77 17.19
N LYS A 22 17.41 9.66 16.92
CA LYS A 22 17.96 8.53 16.16
C LYS A 22 17.46 8.60 14.72
N ARG A 23 18.36 8.42 13.75
CA ARG A 23 18.01 8.39 12.33
C ARG A 23 17.94 6.96 11.83
N THR A 24 16.84 6.63 11.17
CA THR A 24 16.72 5.42 10.37
C THR A 24 17.15 5.77 8.94
N PRO A 25 18.21 5.14 8.39
CA PRO A 25 18.57 5.33 7.00
C PRO A 25 17.46 4.77 6.09
N GLY A 26 17.24 5.41 4.94
CA GLY A 26 16.24 5.00 3.95
C GLY A 26 15.05 5.95 3.82
N LYS A 27 14.02 5.50 3.11
CA LYS A 27 12.73 6.21 2.94
C LYS A 27 11.63 5.30 3.49
N PHE A 28 10.69 5.88 4.23
CA PHE A 28 9.46 5.16 4.56
C PHE A 28 8.63 4.99 3.28
N SER A 29 8.36 3.75 2.91
CA SER A 29 7.40 3.38 1.88
C SER A 29 6.12 2.87 2.53
N LYS A 30 4.99 3.11 1.87
CA LYS A 30 3.73 2.49 2.28
C LYS A 30 3.71 1.06 1.74
N LEU A 31 3.30 0.13 2.59
CA LEU A 31 2.99 -1.24 2.19
C LEU A 31 1.48 -1.40 2.22
N ILE A 32 0.96 -2.37 1.47
CA ILE A 32 -0.45 -2.75 1.49
C ILE A 32 -0.59 -4.27 1.70
N ALA A 33 -1.39 -4.65 2.68
CA ALA A 33 -1.69 -6.01 3.09
C ALA A 33 -3.11 -6.43 2.71
N GLY A 34 -3.40 -7.73 2.80
CA GLY A 34 -4.78 -8.23 2.72
C GLY A 34 -5.70 -7.53 3.73
N GLY A 35 -6.96 -7.33 3.37
CA GLY A 35 -7.97 -6.60 4.16
C GLY A 35 -7.95 -5.07 3.98
N GLU A 36 -6.83 -4.49 3.55
CA GLU A 36 -6.71 -3.04 3.38
C GLU A 36 -7.46 -2.52 2.15
N ALA A 37 -7.72 -1.22 2.15
CA ALA A 37 -8.57 -0.58 1.18
C ALA A 37 -7.92 -0.42 -0.20
N ILE A 38 -8.68 -0.75 -1.23
CA ILE A 38 -8.38 -0.41 -2.63
C ILE A 38 -9.53 0.42 -3.21
N THR A 39 -9.21 1.44 -3.99
CA THR A 39 -10.22 2.40 -4.49
C THR A 39 -10.13 2.60 -5.99
N THR A 40 -11.27 2.81 -6.63
CA THR A 40 -11.40 3.17 -8.05
C THR A 40 -12.64 4.03 -8.25
N GLY A 41 -12.58 5.09 -9.06
CA GLY A 41 -13.78 5.82 -9.52
C GLY A 41 -14.81 6.25 -8.45
N GLY A 42 -14.41 6.44 -7.19
CA GLY A 42 -15.32 6.72 -6.07
C GLY A 42 -15.81 5.49 -5.27
N ALA A 43 -15.57 4.28 -5.76
CA ALA A 43 -15.80 3.03 -5.04
C ALA A 43 -14.60 2.63 -4.18
N ARG A 44 -14.90 1.85 -3.13
CA ARG A 44 -13.92 1.25 -2.22
C ARG A 44 -14.21 -0.23 -2.07
N CYS A 45 -13.19 -1.06 -2.26
CA CYS A 45 -13.18 -2.47 -1.95
C CYS A 45 -12.00 -2.78 -1.03
N SER A 46 -11.82 -4.06 -0.70
CA SER A 46 -10.65 -4.55 0.05
C SER A 46 -9.77 -5.42 -0.83
N LEU A 47 -8.45 -5.33 -0.58
CA LEU A 47 -7.47 -6.28 -1.10
C LEU A 47 -7.71 -7.63 -0.40
N GLY A 48 -7.77 -8.72 -1.16
CA GLY A 48 -7.82 -10.09 -0.61
C GLY A 48 -6.42 -10.57 -0.24
N PHE A 49 -5.61 -10.89 -1.25
CA PHE A 49 -4.24 -11.37 -1.08
C PHE A 49 -3.29 -10.76 -2.10
N ASN A 50 -2.08 -10.45 -1.67
CA ASN A 50 -0.97 -10.20 -2.59
C ASN A 50 -0.42 -11.54 -3.08
N VAL A 51 -0.29 -11.70 -4.39
CA VAL A 51 0.19 -12.91 -5.05
C VAL A 51 1.27 -12.57 -6.07
N GLN A 52 1.95 -13.59 -6.58
CA GLN A 52 2.91 -13.43 -7.67
C GLN A 52 2.81 -14.55 -8.69
N ASP A 53 3.15 -14.25 -9.94
CA ASP A 53 3.34 -15.28 -10.95
C ASP A 53 4.76 -15.89 -10.90
N GLY A 54 5.03 -16.87 -11.77
CA GLY A 54 6.32 -17.53 -11.85
C GLY A 54 7.48 -16.62 -12.30
N SER A 55 7.20 -15.45 -12.89
CA SER A 55 8.20 -14.44 -13.24
C SER A 55 8.50 -13.47 -12.09
N GLY A 56 7.75 -13.55 -10.99
CA GLY A 56 7.86 -12.65 -9.85
C GLY A 56 7.05 -11.37 -9.98
N THR A 57 6.19 -11.22 -11.00
CA THR A 57 5.29 -10.08 -11.12
C THR A 57 4.28 -10.11 -9.98
N LYS A 58 4.08 -8.98 -9.30
CA LYS A 58 3.18 -8.85 -8.15
C LYS A 58 1.77 -8.44 -8.56
N PHE A 59 0.78 -9.12 -7.98
CA PHE A 59 -0.64 -8.84 -8.18
C PHE A 59 -1.37 -8.81 -6.83
N ALA A 60 -2.57 -8.23 -6.83
CA ALA A 60 -3.54 -8.30 -5.76
C ALA A 60 -4.78 -9.03 -6.27
N LEU A 61 -5.24 -10.03 -5.52
CA LEU A 61 -6.55 -10.65 -5.71
C LEU A 61 -7.60 -9.88 -4.92
N THR A 62 -8.77 -9.69 -5.51
CA THR A 62 -9.97 -9.10 -4.89
C THR A 62 -11.22 -9.72 -5.52
N ALA A 63 -12.41 -9.20 -5.21
CA ALA A 63 -13.66 -9.66 -5.80
C ALA A 63 -13.80 -9.19 -7.26
N GLY A 64 -14.43 -10.01 -8.10
CA GLY A 64 -14.68 -9.72 -9.51
C GLY A 64 -15.70 -8.60 -9.70
N HIS A 65 -16.73 -8.56 -8.85
CA HIS A 65 -17.70 -7.47 -8.86
C HIS A 65 -17.05 -6.12 -8.56
N CYS A 66 -15.95 -6.10 -7.79
CA CYS A 66 -15.14 -4.90 -7.57
C CYS A 66 -14.41 -4.51 -8.85
N THR A 67 -13.62 -5.42 -9.45
CA THR A 67 -12.84 -5.12 -10.66
C THR A 67 -13.69 -4.76 -11.88
N ASN A 68 -14.97 -5.12 -11.91
CA ASN A 68 -15.92 -4.67 -12.94
C ASN A 68 -16.32 -3.19 -12.81
N ILE A 69 -16.07 -2.53 -11.67
CA ILE A 69 -16.34 -1.08 -11.49
C ILE A 69 -15.38 -0.25 -12.33
N GLY A 70 -14.13 -0.68 -12.47
CA GLY A 70 -13.11 0.07 -13.21
C GLY A 70 -11.78 -0.67 -13.32
N SER A 71 -11.02 -0.34 -14.36
CA SER A 71 -9.73 -0.98 -14.63
C SER A 71 -8.56 -0.35 -13.87
N SER A 72 -8.64 0.92 -13.48
CA SER A 72 -7.59 1.63 -12.74
C SER A 72 -7.91 1.71 -11.25
N TRP A 73 -6.98 1.24 -10.42
CA TRP A 73 -7.08 1.19 -8.97
C TRP A 73 -5.94 1.96 -8.31
N SER A 74 -6.14 2.35 -7.05
CA SER A 74 -5.13 3.02 -6.23
C SER A 74 -3.79 2.29 -6.13
N ILE A 75 -3.77 0.98 -6.42
CA ILE A 75 -2.58 0.11 -6.35
C ILE A 75 -2.07 -0.37 -7.70
N GLY A 76 -2.78 -0.09 -8.80
CA GLY A 76 -2.41 -0.56 -10.13
C GLY A 76 -3.58 -0.79 -11.07
N THR A 77 -3.46 -1.78 -11.96
CA THR A 77 -4.42 -1.98 -13.07
C THR A 77 -4.96 -3.39 -13.09
N THR A 78 -6.27 -3.53 -13.25
CA THR A 78 -6.95 -4.83 -13.42
C THR A 78 -6.41 -5.55 -14.66
N THR A 79 -6.01 -6.81 -14.50
CA THR A 79 -5.53 -7.69 -15.59
C THR A 79 -6.44 -8.90 -15.83
N GLY A 80 -7.47 -9.09 -15.00
CA GLY A 80 -8.47 -10.13 -15.16
C GLY A 80 -9.61 -9.97 -14.17
N SER A 81 -10.80 -10.42 -14.56
CA SER A 81 -12.03 -10.36 -13.77
C SER A 81 -12.95 -11.50 -14.20
N SER A 82 -13.65 -12.13 -13.26
CA SER A 82 -14.74 -13.08 -13.50
C SER A 82 -15.89 -12.72 -12.55
N PHE A 83 -16.97 -12.17 -13.11
CA PHE A 83 -18.24 -11.86 -12.45
C PHE A 83 -19.31 -11.43 -13.49
N PRO A 84 -20.56 -11.93 -13.45
CA PRO A 84 -21.10 -12.92 -12.52
C PRO A 84 -20.71 -14.36 -12.89
N GLY A 85 -20.92 -15.30 -11.96
CA GLY A 85 -20.51 -16.70 -12.07
C GLY A 85 -19.53 -17.05 -10.95
N ASP A 86 -18.25 -16.71 -11.17
CA ASP A 86 -17.30 -16.56 -10.08
C ASP A 86 -17.34 -15.13 -9.53
N ASP A 87 -16.56 -14.88 -8.48
CA ASP A 87 -16.34 -13.54 -7.93
C ASP A 87 -14.88 -13.33 -7.55
N TYR A 88 -14.01 -13.26 -8.58
CA TYR A 88 -12.60 -12.91 -8.40
C TYR A 88 -12.12 -11.91 -9.45
N GLY A 89 -11.17 -11.08 -9.04
CA GLY A 89 -10.48 -10.11 -9.87
C GLY A 89 -9.00 -10.11 -9.52
N ILE A 90 -8.17 -9.75 -10.51
CA ILE A 90 -6.73 -9.64 -10.35
C ILE A 90 -6.25 -8.28 -10.83
N ILE A 91 -5.52 -7.58 -9.96
CA ILE A 91 -4.95 -6.25 -10.20
C ILE A 91 -3.43 -6.38 -10.18
N ARG A 92 -2.75 -5.98 -11.26
CA ARG A 92 -1.29 -5.90 -11.29
C ARG A 92 -0.82 -4.66 -10.53
N HIS A 93 0.09 -4.84 -9.59
CA HIS A 93 0.65 -3.73 -8.81
C HIS A 93 1.45 -2.77 -9.69
N SER A 94 1.25 -1.46 -9.51
CA SER A 94 2.12 -0.43 -10.09
C SER A 94 3.44 -0.28 -9.34
N ASP A 95 3.44 -0.56 -8.03
CA ASP A 95 4.63 -0.65 -7.18
C ASP A 95 4.73 -2.06 -6.58
N PRO A 96 5.50 -2.97 -7.18
CA PRO A 96 5.68 -4.33 -6.66
C PRO A 96 6.25 -4.38 -5.24
N GLY A 97 7.00 -3.34 -4.81
CA GLY A 97 7.59 -3.27 -3.48
C GLY A 97 6.58 -2.98 -2.38
N ALA A 98 5.37 -2.54 -2.73
CA ALA A 98 4.30 -2.27 -1.78
C ALA A 98 3.51 -3.54 -1.37
N ALA A 99 3.65 -4.64 -2.10
CA ALA A 99 2.89 -5.87 -1.88
C ALA A 99 3.36 -6.61 -0.61
N ASP A 100 2.70 -6.33 0.51
CA ASP A 100 2.97 -6.96 1.81
C ASP A 100 2.42 -8.40 1.84
N GLY A 101 3.15 -9.33 2.45
CA GLY A 101 2.69 -10.70 2.65
C GLY A 101 1.67 -10.87 3.79
N ARG A 102 1.48 -9.84 4.62
CA ARG A 102 0.51 -9.87 5.73
C ARG A 102 -0.94 -9.85 5.22
N VAL A 103 -1.83 -10.32 6.08
CA VAL A 103 -3.28 -10.10 5.99
C VAL A 103 -3.72 -9.41 7.27
N SER A 104 -4.36 -8.25 7.14
CA SER A 104 -4.98 -7.50 8.22
C SER A 104 -6.40 -8.03 8.44
N LEU A 105 -6.63 -8.67 9.59
CA LEU A 105 -7.94 -9.15 10.04
C LEU A 105 -8.61 -8.12 10.95
#